data_AF-A0A651FVM9-F1
#
_entry.id   AF-A0A651FVM9-F1
#
_cell.length_a   1.000
_cell.length_b   1.000
_cell.length_c   1.000
_cell.angle_alpha   90.00
_cell.angle_beta   90.00
_cell.angle_gamma   90.00
#
_symmetry.space_group_name_H-M   'P 1'
#
loop_
_entity.id
_entity.type
_entity.pdbx_description
1 polymer ?
#
loop_
_entity_poly.entity_id
_entity_poly.type
_entity_poly.pdbx_seq_one_letter_code
_entity_poly.pdbx_strand_id
1 'polypeptide(L)' 'LGLDCGPISGFDNTVIDNTVLAGTTLKSNFLLNLGYGDEAAIFPKLPRLPFDEACQFL' A
#
# COMPACT_ATOMS: atom_id res chain seq x y z
N LEU A 1 -13.67 -6.12 -10.41
CA LEU A 1 -12.59 -7.13 -10.32
C LEU A 1 -12.64 -7.90 -9.01
N GLY A 2 -13.07 -7.28 -7.90
CA GLY A 2 -13.23 -7.99 -6.62
C GLY A 2 -11.89 -8.38 -5.97
N LEU A 3 -10.81 -7.67 -6.32
CA LEU A 3 -9.47 -7.93 -5.82
C LEU A 3 -9.23 -7.16 -4.52
N ASP A 4 -8.59 -7.84 -3.58
CA ASP A 4 -7.95 -7.25 -2.41
C ASP A 4 -6.56 -6.71 -2.75
N CYS A 5 -6.08 -5.80 -1.91
CA CYS A 5 -4.77 -5.19 -2.04
C CYS A 5 -4.02 -5.20 -0.71
N GLY A 6 -2.78 -5.69 -0.74
CA GLY A 6 -1.80 -5.55 0.33
C GLY A 6 -0.75 -4.51 -0.03
N PRO A 7 -0.94 -3.22 0.31
CA PRO A 7 0.06 -2.18 0.08
C PRO A 7 1.18 -2.24 1.13
N ILE A 8 2.43 -2.21 0.67
CA ILE A 8 3.62 -2.33 1.53
C ILE A 8 4.61 -1.21 1.19
N SER A 9 4.96 -0.38 2.18
CA SER A 9 6.07 0.60 2.11
C SER A 9 7.33 0.13 2.83
N GLY A 10 7.23 -0.90 3.68
CA GLY A 10 8.36 -1.44 4.45
C GLY A 10 9.25 -2.39 3.65
N PHE A 11 9.78 -1.95 2.51
CA PHE A 11 10.72 -2.70 1.66
C PHE A 11 11.96 -1.88 1.34
N ASP A 12 12.99 -2.51 0.75
CA ASP A 12 14.18 -1.79 0.28
C ASP A 12 13.97 -1.26 -1.15
N ASN A 13 13.70 0.04 -1.25
CA ASN A 13 13.54 0.74 -2.52
C ASN A 13 14.78 0.63 -3.42
N THR A 14 15.99 0.59 -2.86
CA THR A 14 17.23 0.53 -3.63
C THR A 14 17.32 -0.79 -4.39
N VAL A 15 16.91 -1.89 -3.75
CA VAL A 15 16.88 -3.19 -4.39
C VAL A 15 15.89 -3.18 -5.55
N ILE A 16 14.66 -2.70 -5.36
CA ILE A 16 13.65 -2.66 -6.43
C ILE A 16 14.08 -1.73 -7.57
N ASP A 17 14.55 -0.53 -7.26
CA ASP A 17 14.99 0.45 -8.24
C ASP A 17 16.09 -0.10 -9.14
N ASN A 18 17.07 -0.80 -8.56
CA ASN A 18 18.21 -1.33 -9.29
C ASN A 18 17.92 -2.65 -10.02
N THR A 19 16.99 -3.47 -9.52
CA THR A 19 16.72 -4.79 -10.10
C THR A 19 15.60 -4.77 -11.13
N VAL A 20 14.60 -3.90 -10.96
CA VAL A 20 13.39 -3.87 -11.79
C VAL A 20 13.30 -2.60 -12.62
N LEU A 21 13.72 -1.46 -12.07
CA LEU A 21 13.53 -0.13 -12.70
C LEU A 21 14.82 0.47 -13.26
N ALA A 22 15.90 -0.29 -13.35
CA ALA A 22 17.18 0.20 -13.82
C ALA A 22 17.09 0.77 -15.25
N GLY A 23 17.75 1.91 -15.46
CA GLY A 23 17.72 2.62 -16.75
C GLY A 23 16.44 3.42 -17.00
N THR A 24 15.49 3.42 -16.06
CA THR A 24 14.32 4.31 -16.11
C THR A 24 14.54 5.55 -15.25
N THR A 25 13.67 6.56 -15.40
CA THR A 25 13.59 7.72 -14.50
C THR A 25 12.65 7.47 -13.32
N LEU A 26 12.10 6.26 -13.20
CA LEU A 26 11.10 5.91 -12.20
C LEU A 26 11.75 5.53 -10.87
N LYS A 27 10.95 5.67 -9.80
CA LYS A 27 11.31 5.31 -8.43
C LYS A 27 10.21 4.47 -7.81
N SER A 28 10.60 3.40 -7.12
CA SER A 28 9.68 2.59 -6.35
C SER A 28 9.09 3.38 -5.19
N ASN A 29 7.81 3.18 -4.90
CA ASN A 29 7.08 3.86 -3.83
C ASN A 29 6.37 2.84 -2.93
N PHE A 30 5.46 2.05 -3.52
CA PHE A 30 4.77 0.95 -2.85
C PHE A 30 4.87 -0.33 -3.67
N LEU A 31 4.94 -1.45 -2.96
CA LEU A 31 4.61 -2.76 -3.51
C LEU A 31 3.14 -3.06 -3.24
N LEU A 32 2.42 -3.53 -4.25
CA LEU A 32 1.00 -3.86 -4.14
C LEU A 32 0.81 -5.33 -4.54
N ASN A 33 0.45 -6.16 -3.58
CA ASN A 33 -0.02 -7.51 -3.85
C ASN A 33 -1.51 -7.44 -4.19
N LEU A 34 -1.89 -7.93 -5.37
CA LEU A 34 -3.28 -8.00 -5.80
C LEU A 34 -3.72 -9.46 -5.87
N GLY A 35 -4.92 -9.76 -5.36
CA GLY A 35 -5.45 -11.11 -5.35
C GLY A 35 -6.80 -11.18 -4.67
N TYR A 36 -7.21 -12.39 -4.29
CA TYR A 36 -8.38 -12.60 -3.44
C TYR A 36 -7.89 -13.01 -2.05
N GLY A 37 -8.20 -12.21 -1.04
CA GLY A 37 -7.82 -12.45 0.33
C GLY A 37 -8.62 -13.61 0.93
N ASP A 38 -7.99 -14.33 1.85
CA ASP A 38 -8.70 -15.27 2.71
C ASP A 38 -9.42 -14.48 3.81
N GLU A 39 -10.76 -14.43 3.75
CA GLU A 39 -11.58 -13.71 4.72
C GLU A 39 -11.38 -14.19 6.17
N ALA A 40 -10.95 -15.43 6.38
CA ALA A 40 -10.65 -15.97 7.70
C ALA A 40 -9.30 -15.47 8.26
N ALA A 41 -8.41 -14.95 7.40
CA ALA A 41 -7.06 -14.51 7.74
C ALA A 41 -6.89 -12.98 7.78
N ILE A 42 -7.89 -12.21 7.36
CA ILE A 42 -7.86 -10.74 7.37
C ILE A 42 -8.37 -10.18 8.69
N PHE A 43 -7.72 -9.10 9.15
CA PHE A 43 -8.20 -8.37 10.32
C PHE A 43 -9.52 -7.64 10.03
N PRO A 44 -10.38 -7.45 11.05
CA PRO A 44 -11.50 -6.53 10.93
C PRO A 44 -10.99 -5.11 10.66
N LYS A 45 -11.87 -4.27 10.14
CA LYS A 45 -11.57 -2.87 9.84
C LYS A 45 -11.00 -2.17 11.08
N LEU A 46 -9.76 -1.68 10.96
CA LEU A 46 -9.11 -0.91 12.02
C LEU A 46 -9.86 0.42 12.28
N PRO A 47 -9.70 1.03 13.47
CA PRO A 47 -10.25 2.35 13.76
C PRO A 47 -9.86 3.39 12.69
N ARG A 48 -10.70 4.39 12.52
CA ARG A 48 -10.43 5.57 11.71
C ARG A 48 -10.66 6.80 12.58
N LEU A 49 -9.84 7.82 12.38
CA LEU A 49 -10.04 9.09 13.07
C LEU A 49 -11.42 9.67 12.72
N PRO A 50 -12.13 10.27 13.69
CA PRO A 50 -13.33 11.04 13.39
C PRO A 50 -12.95 12.29 12.57
N PHE A 51 -13.93 12.84 11.85
CA PHE A 51 -13.70 13.92 10.88
C PHE A 51 -13.07 15.17 11.51
N ASP A 52 -13.57 15.57 12.67
CA ASP A 52 -13.13 16.74 13.43
C ASP A 52 -11.69 16.62 13.97
N GLU A 53 -11.17 15.39 14.09
CA GLU A 53 -9.76 15.15 14.38
C GLU A 53 -8.88 15.21 13.12
N ALA A 54 -9.38 14.68 11.99
CA ALA A 54 -8.60 14.56 10.76
C ALA A 54 -8.65 15.80 9.84
N CYS A 55 -9.62 16.70 10.01
CA CYS A 55 -9.93 17.77 9.05
C CYS A 55 -10.27 19.11 9.74
N GLN A 56 -10.04 20.22 9.02
CA GLN A 56 -10.42 21.58 9.44
C GLN A 56 -11.08 22.33 8.27
N PHE A 57 -11.95 23.30 8.60
CA PHE A 57 -12.49 24.24 7.60
C PHE A 57 -11.48 25.36 7.36
N LEU A 58 -11.29 25.74 6.10
CA LEU A 58 -10.43 26.84 5.65
C LEU A 58 -11.24 28.10 5.35
#